data_AF-A0A1D1YQA9-F1
#
_entry.id   AF-A0A1D1YQA9-F1
#
_cell.length_a   1.000
_cell.length_b   1.000
_cell.length_c   1.000
_cell.angle_alpha   90.00
_cell.angle_beta   90.00
_cell.angle_gamma   90.00
#
_symmetry.space_group_name_H-M   'P 1'
#
loop_
_entity.id
_entity.type
_entity.pdbx_description
1 polymer ?
#
loop_
_entity_poly.entity_id
_entity_poly.type
_entity_poly.pdbx_seq_one_letter_code
_entity_poly.pdbx_strand_id
1 'polypeptide(L)'
;MRAFRVEDLPIESQMLTKALDEAQRKVENYFFDIRKQLFEYDEVLNSQRDRIYTERRRALESDNLQSLIIEYAELTMDDILEANIGPDAPRESWDHEKLIAKLQQYCYLLNDLTPELLQSKCTSYQDLQEYLRYRGREAYMQKTEIVEKQAPGLMKEAEKFLVLSNIDRLWKEHLQAIKFVQQAVGLRGYAQRDPLIEYKLEGYKLFLDMMAQIRRNVIYSIYQFQPVMVQNQQQSANSQQKESKERGSDNNANPVRAAQASS
;
A
#
# COMPACT_ATOMS: atom_id res chain seq x y z
N MET A 1 -52.10 30.69 55.07
CA MET A 1 -51.60 29.31 55.20
C MET A 1 -51.40 28.74 53.81
N ARG A 2 -50.15 28.52 53.37
CA ARG A 2 -49.90 27.70 52.18
C ARG A 2 -50.07 26.24 52.62
N ALA A 3 -51.14 25.60 52.17
CA ALA A 3 -51.29 24.16 52.34
C ALA A 3 -50.14 23.48 51.61
N PHE A 4 -49.41 22.60 52.31
CA PHE A 4 -48.45 21.69 51.68
C PHE A 4 -49.18 20.93 50.58
N ARG A 5 -48.77 21.12 49.33
CA ARG A 5 -49.29 20.33 48.22
C ARG A 5 -48.67 18.95 48.34
N VAL A 6 -49.50 17.92 48.23
CA VAL A 6 -49.07 16.51 48.32
C VAL A 6 -47.98 16.19 47.28
N GLU A 7 -47.86 16.99 46.23
CA GLU A 7 -46.82 16.89 45.19
C GLU A 7 -45.40 17.27 45.65
N ASP A 8 -45.24 17.99 46.77
CA ASP A 8 -43.93 18.43 47.29
C ASP A 8 -43.35 17.46 48.35
N LEU A 9 -44.06 16.36 48.66
CA LEU A 9 -43.61 15.35 49.63
C LEU A 9 -42.68 14.33 48.94
N PRO A 10 -41.49 14.04 49.49
CA PRO A 10 -40.63 12.98 48.98
C PRO A 10 -41.36 11.64 48.94
N ILE A 11 -41.29 10.95 47.80
CA ILE A 11 -41.87 9.62 47.66
C ILE A 11 -40.89 8.59 48.23
N GLU A 12 -41.24 8.01 49.37
CA GLU A 12 -40.46 6.96 50.03
C GLU A 12 -41.21 5.62 49.91
N SER A 13 -40.90 4.84 48.87
CA SER A 13 -41.45 3.49 48.68
C SER A 13 -40.36 2.51 48.28
N GLN A 14 -40.12 1.50 49.12
CA GLN A 14 -39.15 0.44 48.85
C GLN A 14 -39.46 -0.35 47.57
N MET A 15 -40.74 -0.47 47.20
CA MET A 15 -41.14 -1.10 45.94
C MET A 15 -40.76 -0.24 44.73
N LEU A 16 -40.93 1.08 44.84
CA LEU A 16 -40.58 2.01 43.77
C LEU A 16 -39.06 2.10 43.60
N THR A 17 -38.30 2.13 44.70
CA THR A 17 -36.83 2.09 44.66
C THR A 17 -36.33 0.82 43.95
N LYS A 18 -36.87 -0.36 44.29
CA LYS A 18 -36.51 -1.61 43.60
C LYS A 18 -36.85 -1.58 42.10
N ALA A 19 -38.02 -1.05 41.74
CA ALA A 19 -38.41 -0.92 40.34
C ALA A 19 -37.49 0.06 39.57
N LEU A 20 -37.05 1.14 40.23
CA LEU A 20 -36.08 2.08 39.67
C LEU A 20 -34.70 1.42 39.48
N ASP A 21 -34.22 0.66 40.47
CA ASP A 21 -32.97 -0.09 40.38
C ASP A 21 -32.99 -1.12 39.24
N GLU A 22 -34.10 -1.84 39.08
CA GLU A 22 -34.28 -2.78 37.96
C GLU A 22 -34.30 -2.06 36.61
N ALA A 23 -34.98 -0.92 36.51
CA ALA A 23 -34.98 -0.10 35.31
C ALA A 23 -33.57 0.42 34.99
N GLN A 24 -32.83 0.88 36.00
CA GLN A 24 -31.45 1.32 35.85
C GLN A 24 -30.55 0.18 35.35
N ARG A 25 -30.64 -1.01 35.96
CA ARG A 25 -29.89 -2.19 35.51
C ARG A 25 -30.20 -2.55 34.05
N LYS A 26 -31.47 -2.46 33.63
CA LYS A 26 -31.85 -2.70 32.22
C LYS A 26 -31.23 -1.68 31.28
N VAL A 27 -31.22 -0.40 31.66
CA VAL A 27 -30.58 0.67 30.89
C VAL A 27 -29.07 0.46 30.81
N GLU A 28 -28.42 0.10 31.92
CA GLU A 28 -26.99 -0.21 31.97
C GLU A 28 -26.64 -1.40 31.08
N ASN A 29 -27.42 -2.48 31.15
CA ASN A 29 -27.24 -3.65 30.29
C ASN A 29 -27.42 -3.29 28.81
N TYR A 30 -28.43 -2.50 28.47
CA TYR A 30 -28.65 -2.04 27.09
C TYR A 30 -27.43 -1.26 26.55
N PHE A 31 -26.89 -0.31 27.32
CA PHE A 31 -25.68 0.43 26.91
C PHE A 31 -24.40 -0.40 26.98
N PHE A 32 -24.35 -1.42 27.84
CA PHE A 32 -23.26 -2.39 27.84
C PHE A 32 -23.26 -3.21 26.55
N ASP A 33 -24.40 -3.74 26.13
CA ASP A 33 -24.53 -4.54 24.91
C ASP A 33 -24.14 -3.74 23.66
N ILE A 34 -24.58 -2.48 23.56
CA ILE A 34 -24.16 -1.58 22.46
C ILE A 34 -22.64 -1.40 22.42
N ARG A 35 -22.01 -1.15 23.58
CA ARG A 35 -20.56 -0.97 23.66
C ARG A 35 -19.80 -2.25 23.36
N LYS A 36 -20.31 -3.39 23.81
CA LYS A 36 -19.74 -4.70 23.51
C LYS A 36 -19.75 -4.96 22.01
N GLN A 37 -20.89 -4.71 21.34
CA GLN A 37 -20.99 -4.87 19.90
C GLN A 37 -20.00 -3.94 19.19
N LEU A 38 -19.95 -2.66 19.53
CA LEU A 38 -18.98 -1.71 18.94
C LEU A 38 -17.54 -2.19 19.10
N PHE A 39 -17.18 -2.67 20.31
CA PHE A 39 -15.87 -3.23 20.59
C PHE A 39 -15.51 -4.42 19.68
N GLU A 40 -16.47 -5.31 19.40
CA GLU A 40 -16.24 -6.47 18.52
C GLU A 40 -15.99 -6.07 17.05
N TYR A 41 -16.57 -4.98 16.56
CA TYR A 41 -16.24 -4.42 15.24
C TYR A 41 -14.84 -3.78 15.24
N ASP A 42 -14.51 -3.05 16.31
CA ASP A 42 -13.21 -2.40 16.47
C ASP A 42 -12.06 -3.41 16.61
N GLU A 43 -12.30 -4.55 17.26
CA GLU A 43 -11.31 -5.63 17.43
C GLU A 43 -10.80 -6.15 16.09
N VAL A 44 -11.70 -6.33 15.11
CA VAL A 44 -11.34 -6.74 13.74
C VAL A 44 -10.40 -5.72 13.11
N LEU A 45 -10.77 -4.44 13.14
CA LEU A 45 -9.97 -3.38 12.56
C LEU A 45 -8.62 -3.23 13.28
N ASN A 46 -8.61 -3.38 14.60
CA ASN A 46 -7.40 -3.31 15.40
C ASN A 46 -6.43 -4.44 15.03
N SER A 47 -6.90 -5.67 14.90
CA SER A 47 -6.05 -6.82 14.52
C SER A 47 -5.38 -6.62 13.15
N GLN A 48 -6.12 -6.06 12.19
CA GLN A 48 -5.63 -5.72 10.85
C GLN A 48 -4.61 -4.57 10.92
N ARG A 49 -4.91 -3.53 11.70
CA ARG A 49 -4.00 -2.39 11.91
C ARG A 49 -2.68 -2.84 12.52
N ASP A 50 -2.72 -3.69 13.53
CA ASP A 50 -1.53 -4.20 14.21
C ASP A 50 -0.65 -4.99 13.22
N ARG A 51 -1.27 -5.82 12.38
CA ARG A 51 -0.56 -6.54 11.30
C ARG A 51 0.11 -5.59 10.31
N ILE A 52 -0.60 -4.58 9.81
CA ILE A 52 -0.09 -3.63 8.82
C ILE A 52 1.00 -2.75 9.40
N TYR A 53 0.82 -2.26 10.63
CA TYR A 53 1.80 -1.38 11.26
C TYR A 53 3.07 -2.14 11.63
N THR A 54 2.95 -3.45 11.92
CA THR A 54 4.11 -4.33 12.10
C THR A 54 4.90 -4.47 10.80
N GLU A 55 4.25 -4.77 9.66
CA GLU A 55 4.93 -4.87 8.36
C GLU A 55 5.50 -3.51 7.91
N ARG A 56 4.76 -2.42 8.11
CA ARG A 56 5.22 -1.06 7.83
C ARG A 56 6.46 -0.70 8.64
N ARG A 57 6.47 -1.01 9.95
CA ARG A 57 7.62 -0.77 10.82
C ARG A 57 8.83 -1.60 10.38
N ARG A 58 8.62 -2.89 10.06
CA ARG A 58 9.66 -3.76 9.50
C ARG A 58 10.26 -3.15 8.22
N ALA A 59 9.44 -2.66 7.32
CA ALA A 59 9.91 -2.01 6.09
C ALA A 59 10.71 -0.72 6.36
N LEU A 60 10.28 0.07 7.34
CA LEU A 60 10.93 1.32 7.72
C LEU A 60 12.30 1.10 8.38
N GLU A 61 12.37 0.17 9.32
CA GLU A 61 13.56 -0.12 10.14
C GLU A 61 14.57 -1.03 9.43
N SER A 62 14.15 -1.80 8.42
CA SER A 62 15.06 -2.70 7.73
C SER A 62 16.13 -1.95 6.94
N ASP A 63 17.35 -2.49 7.02
CA ASP A 63 18.48 -2.12 6.18
C ASP A 63 18.46 -2.83 4.83
N ASN A 64 17.72 -3.92 4.66
CA ASN A 64 17.65 -4.61 3.39
C ASN A 64 16.25 -5.22 3.21
N LEU A 65 15.57 -4.86 2.13
CA LEU A 65 14.26 -5.39 1.79
C LEU A 65 14.32 -6.44 0.68
N GLN A 66 15.50 -6.77 0.16
CA GLN A 66 15.69 -7.68 -0.96
C GLN A 66 14.97 -9.03 -0.77
N SER A 67 15.09 -9.65 0.39
CA SER A 67 14.39 -10.91 0.68
C SER A 67 12.87 -10.78 0.62
N LEU A 68 12.33 -9.68 1.15
CA LEU A 68 10.90 -9.38 1.10
C LEU A 68 10.44 -9.12 -0.34
N ILE A 69 11.22 -8.38 -1.12
CA ILE A 69 10.90 -8.10 -2.52
C ILE A 69 10.97 -9.36 -3.38
N ILE A 70 11.93 -10.25 -3.14
CA ILE A 70 12.00 -11.56 -3.80
C ILE A 70 10.74 -12.38 -3.48
N GLU A 71 10.35 -12.47 -2.21
CA GLU A 71 9.12 -13.16 -1.82
C GLU A 71 7.89 -12.55 -2.53
N TYR A 72 7.80 -11.22 -2.58
CA TYR A 72 6.71 -10.54 -3.28
C TYR A 72 6.73 -10.84 -4.78
N ALA A 73 7.90 -10.91 -5.41
CA ALA A 73 8.05 -11.24 -6.82
C ALA A 73 7.56 -12.68 -7.08
N GLU A 74 7.98 -13.64 -6.27
CA GLU A 74 7.59 -15.05 -6.39
C GLU A 74 6.09 -15.24 -6.22
N LEU A 75 5.50 -14.67 -5.16
CA LEU A 75 4.05 -14.71 -4.93
C LEU A 75 3.26 -14.01 -6.03
N THR A 76 3.80 -12.94 -6.61
CA THR A 76 3.17 -12.26 -7.74
C THR A 76 3.20 -13.13 -9.00
N MET A 77 4.25 -13.92 -9.22
CA MET A 77 4.29 -14.87 -10.33
C MET A 77 3.28 -16.00 -10.12
N ASP A 78 3.12 -16.49 -8.90
CA ASP A 78 2.07 -17.45 -8.55
C ASP A 78 0.67 -16.88 -8.84
N ASP A 79 0.42 -15.63 -8.40
CA ASP A 79 -0.85 -14.94 -8.62
C ASP A 79 -1.17 -14.81 -10.12
N ILE A 80 -0.17 -14.50 -10.96
CA ILE A 80 -0.33 -14.38 -12.42
C ILE A 80 -0.55 -15.76 -13.03
N LEU A 81 0.19 -16.78 -12.58
CA LEU A 81 0.02 -18.15 -13.06
C LEU A 81 -1.39 -18.64 -12.77
N GLU A 82 -1.83 -18.63 -11.51
CA GLU A 82 -3.14 -19.13 -11.07
C GLU A 82 -4.31 -18.41 -11.78
N ALA A 83 -4.17 -17.11 -12.04
CA ALA A 83 -5.19 -16.33 -12.75
C ALA A 83 -5.31 -16.69 -14.25
N ASN A 84 -4.32 -17.34 -14.86
CA ASN A 84 -4.32 -17.71 -16.27
C ASN A 84 -4.42 -19.22 -16.50
N ILE A 85 -3.75 -20.02 -15.66
CA ILE A 85 -3.73 -21.47 -15.67
C ILE A 85 -3.97 -21.93 -14.24
N GLY A 86 -5.10 -22.61 -14.01
CA GLY A 86 -5.39 -23.16 -12.69
C GLY A 86 -4.53 -24.39 -12.37
N PRO A 87 -4.30 -24.69 -11.08
CA PRO A 87 -3.50 -25.85 -10.67
C PRO A 87 -4.09 -27.19 -11.15
N ASP A 88 -5.42 -27.28 -11.27
CA ASP A 88 -6.14 -28.47 -11.71
C ASP A 88 -6.40 -28.50 -13.24
N ALA A 89 -5.91 -27.51 -13.98
CA ALA A 89 -6.15 -27.42 -15.42
C ALA A 89 -5.33 -28.50 -16.17
N PRO A 90 -5.96 -29.29 -17.07
CA PRO A 90 -5.26 -30.26 -17.88
C PRO A 90 -4.23 -29.57 -18.77
N ARG A 91 -3.08 -30.22 -19.02
CA ARG A 91 -1.95 -29.61 -19.73
C ARG A 91 -2.32 -29.13 -21.14
N GLU A 92 -3.25 -29.81 -21.78
CA GLU A 92 -3.72 -29.51 -23.12
C GLU A 92 -4.51 -28.19 -23.19
N SER A 93 -5.05 -27.71 -22.07
CA SER A 93 -5.79 -26.44 -22.00
C SER A 93 -4.92 -25.24 -21.62
N TRP A 94 -3.61 -25.44 -21.44
CA TRP A 94 -2.70 -24.39 -21.01
C TRP A 94 -2.44 -23.39 -22.14
N ASP A 95 -2.97 -22.18 -21.96
CA ASP A 95 -2.74 -21.05 -22.85
C ASP A 95 -1.44 -20.31 -22.45
N HIS A 96 -0.31 -20.82 -22.93
CA HIS A 96 1.00 -20.23 -22.69
C HIS A 96 1.15 -18.84 -23.31
N GLU A 97 0.51 -18.58 -24.46
CA GLU A 97 0.60 -17.27 -25.13
C GLU A 97 -0.03 -16.18 -24.26
N LYS A 98 -1.24 -16.43 -23.74
CA LYS A 98 -1.92 -15.49 -22.85
C LYS A 98 -1.15 -15.26 -21.55
N LEU A 99 -0.62 -16.33 -20.95
CA LEU A 99 0.20 -16.23 -19.74
C LEU A 99 1.45 -15.36 -19.98
N ILE A 100 2.19 -15.63 -21.06
CA ILE A 100 3.40 -14.89 -21.44
C ILE A 100 3.07 -13.42 -21.70
N ALA A 101 2.00 -13.14 -22.45
CA ALA A 101 1.57 -11.77 -22.71
C ALA A 101 1.30 -10.98 -21.41
N LYS A 102 0.69 -11.63 -20.41
CA LYS A 102 0.47 -11.01 -19.08
C LYS A 102 1.76 -10.80 -18.30
N LEU A 103 2.66 -11.78 -18.31
CA LEU A 103 3.97 -11.67 -17.65
C LEU A 103 4.81 -10.54 -18.25
N GLN A 104 4.83 -10.40 -19.57
CA GLN A 104 5.58 -9.35 -20.29
C GLN A 104 4.97 -7.96 -20.12
N GLN A 105 3.64 -7.85 -20.09
CA GLN A 105 2.96 -6.60 -19.76
C GLN A 105 3.33 -6.13 -18.34
N TYR A 106 3.51 -7.08 -17.43
CA TYR A 106 3.81 -6.82 -16.04
C TYR A 106 5.30 -6.53 -15.80
N CYS A 107 6.19 -7.24 -16.49
CA CYS A 107 7.64 -7.09 -16.41
C CYS A 107 8.28 -7.19 -17.80
N TYR A 108 8.82 -6.07 -18.30
CA TYR A 108 9.49 -6.02 -19.60
C TYR A 108 10.79 -6.85 -19.66
N LEU A 109 11.34 -7.26 -18.52
CA LEU A 109 12.55 -8.10 -18.45
C LEU A 109 12.25 -9.59 -18.73
N LEU A 110 10.99 -9.96 -18.94
CA LEU A 110 10.56 -11.33 -19.25
C LEU A 110 10.25 -11.53 -20.76
N ASN A 111 10.76 -10.65 -21.62
CA ASN A 111 10.49 -10.67 -23.07
C ASN A 111 11.09 -11.88 -23.80
N ASP A 112 12.01 -12.60 -23.18
CA ASP A 112 12.62 -13.83 -23.70
C ASP A 112 11.78 -15.09 -23.44
N LEU A 113 10.70 -15.01 -22.66
CA LEU A 113 9.78 -16.12 -22.48
C LEU A 113 9.05 -16.44 -23.79
N THR A 114 9.15 -17.69 -24.23
CA THR A 114 8.38 -18.22 -25.37
C THR A 114 7.61 -19.48 -24.98
N PRO A 115 6.51 -19.83 -25.69
CA PRO A 115 5.78 -21.06 -25.44
C PRO A 115 6.68 -22.30 -25.52
N GLU A 116 7.62 -22.36 -26.46
CA GLU A 116 8.56 -23.48 -26.63
C GLU A 116 9.50 -23.60 -25.43
N LEU A 117 9.96 -22.46 -24.88
CA LEU A 117 10.79 -22.44 -23.69
C LEU A 117 10.02 -23.00 -22.48
N LEU A 118 8.78 -22.55 -22.28
CA LEU A 118 7.93 -23.04 -21.19
C LEU A 118 7.63 -24.53 -21.33
N GLN A 119 7.28 -24.99 -22.53
CA GLN A 119 6.98 -26.40 -22.80
C GLN A 119 8.20 -27.32 -22.63
N SER A 120 9.39 -26.84 -22.98
CA SER A 120 10.64 -27.62 -22.86
C SER A 120 11.17 -27.68 -21.43
N LYS A 121 10.99 -26.60 -20.66
CA LYS A 121 11.47 -26.51 -19.27
C LYS A 121 10.49 -27.05 -18.24
N CYS A 122 9.18 -27.04 -18.55
CA CYS A 122 8.14 -27.34 -17.57
C CYS A 122 7.32 -28.54 -18.04
N THR A 123 7.25 -29.57 -17.20
CA THR A 123 6.44 -30.77 -17.49
C THR A 123 5.16 -30.84 -16.65
N SER A 124 5.20 -30.24 -15.47
CA SER A 124 4.09 -30.16 -14.52
C SER A 124 3.74 -28.72 -14.17
N TYR A 125 2.58 -28.51 -13.53
CA TYR A 125 2.18 -27.19 -13.02
C TYR A 125 3.18 -26.68 -11.97
N GLN A 126 3.71 -27.58 -11.15
CA GLN A 126 4.73 -27.26 -10.14
C GLN A 126 6.03 -26.80 -10.79
N ASP A 127 6.47 -27.47 -11.87
CA ASP A 127 7.67 -27.05 -12.61
C ASP A 127 7.47 -25.65 -13.21
N LEU A 128 6.28 -25.39 -13.77
CA LEU A 128 5.95 -24.09 -14.33
C LEU A 128 5.94 -23.00 -13.25
N GLN A 129 5.35 -23.31 -12.09
CA GLN A 129 5.33 -22.41 -10.94
C GLN A 129 6.75 -22.09 -10.46
N GLU A 130 7.58 -23.11 -10.22
CA GLU A 130 8.95 -22.93 -9.75
C GLU A 130 9.80 -22.19 -10.77
N TYR A 131 9.63 -22.50 -12.06
CA TYR A 131 10.31 -21.79 -13.15
C TYR A 131 9.92 -20.31 -13.17
N LEU A 132 8.63 -19.98 -13.10
CA LEU A 132 8.20 -18.58 -13.09
C LEU A 132 8.66 -17.81 -11.86
N ARG A 133 8.67 -18.44 -10.66
CA ARG A 133 9.26 -17.86 -9.45
C ARG A 133 10.73 -17.53 -9.65
N TYR A 134 11.51 -18.47 -10.18
CA TYR A 134 12.92 -18.25 -10.52
C TYR A 134 13.08 -17.09 -11.50
N ARG A 135 12.28 -17.05 -12.58
CA ARG A 135 12.31 -15.97 -13.58
C ARG A 135 11.95 -14.60 -12.98
N GLY A 136 11.01 -14.55 -12.05
CA GLY A 136 10.67 -13.33 -11.31
C GLY A 136 11.82 -12.83 -10.42
N ARG A 137 12.48 -13.75 -9.71
CA ARG A 137 13.68 -13.44 -8.92
C ARG A 137 14.81 -12.91 -9.80
N GLU A 138 15.08 -13.54 -10.94
CA GLU A 138 16.10 -13.08 -11.89
C GLU A 138 15.78 -11.69 -12.45
N ALA A 139 14.53 -11.44 -12.84
CA ALA A 139 14.12 -10.13 -13.33
C ALA A 139 14.34 -9.03 -12.28
N TYR A 140 14.04 -9.33 -11.00
CA TYR A 140 14.34 -8.41 -9.91
C TYR A 140 15.85 -8.17 -9.72
N MET A 141 16.69 -9.22 -9.76
CA MET A 141 18.15 -9.06 -9.68
C MET A 141 18.71 -8.21 -10.83
N GLN A 142 18.28 -8.48 -12.06
CA GLN A 142 18.65 -7.69 -13.23
C GLN A 142 18.22 -6.23 -13.07
N LYS A 143 16.99 -6.00 -12.56
CA LYS A 143 16.50 -4.64 -12.31
C LYS A 143 17.34 -3.91 -11.29
N THR A 144 17.69 -4.58 -10.18
CA THR A 144 18.59 -4.04 -9.16
C THR A 144 19.92 -3.63 -9.77
N GLU A 145 20.56 -4.49 -10.58
CA GLU A 145 21.82 -4.13 -11.25
C GLU A 145 21.68 -2.92 -12.18
N ILE A 146 20.59 -2.81 -12.93
CA ILE A 146 20.34 -1.66 -13.82
C ILE A 146 20.25 -0.36 -13.01
N VAL A 147 19.53 -0.38 -11.89
CA VAL A 147 19.33 0.81 -11.03
C VAL A 147 20.62 1.18 -10.30
N GLU A 148 21.34 0.20 -9.75
CA GLU A 148 22.60 0.41 -9.03
C GLU A 148 23.72 0.96 -9.93
N LYS A 149 23.73 0.59 -11.23
CA LYS A 149 24.64 1.20 -12.22
C LYS A 149 24.38 2.69 -12.44
N GLN A 150 23.16 3.16 -12.19
CA GLN A 150 22.81 4.57 -12.34
C GLN A 150 23.18 5.37 -11.10
N ALA A 151 22.91 4.83 -9.91
CA ALA A 151 23.34 5.41 -8.64
C ALA A 151 23.46 4.30 -7.56
N PRO A 152 24.63 4.11 -6.95
CA PRO A 152 24.81 3.14 -5.88
C PRO A 152 23.91 3.43 -4.66
N GLY A 153 23.21 2.41 -4.16
CA GLY A 153 22.31 2.49 -3.02
C GLY A 153 20.89 2.96 -3.35
N LEU A 154 20.64 3.40 -4.59
CA LEU A 154 19.33 3.91 -5.01
C LEU A 154 18.24 2.84 -4.98
N MET A 155 18.58 1.58 -5.28
CA MET A 155 17.57 0.52 -5.28
C MET A 155 17.00 0.30 -3.88
N LYS A 156 17.86 0.30 -2.86
CA LYS A 156 17.44 0.16 -1.46
C LYS A 156 16.49 1.28 -1.02
N GLU A 157 16.75 2.52 -1.44
CA GLU A 157 15.87 3.65 -1.17
C GLU A 157 14.54 3.53 -1.92
N ALA A 158 14.59 3.14 -3.19
CA ALA A 158 13.42 2.93 -4.02
C ALA A 158 12.51 1.84 -3.46
N GLU A 159 13.06 0.69 -3.05
CA GLU A 159 12.31 -0.40 -2.42
C GLU A 159 11.56 0.07 -1.18
N LYS A 160 12.27 0.74 -0.26
CA LYS A 160 11.68 1.26 0.97
C LYS A 160 10.56 2.25 0.67
N PHE A 161 10.78 3.18 -0.25
CA PHE A 161 9.78 4.16 -0.66
C PHE A 161 8.55 3.49 -1.31
N LEU A 162 8.76 2.55 -2.23
CA LEU A 162 7.68 1.88 -2.96
C LEU A 162 6.84 0.98 -2.06
N VAL A 163 7.46 0.28 -1.11
CA VAL A 163 6.74 -0.52 -0.09
C VAL A 163 5.91 0.38 0.81
N LEU A 164 6.52 1.40 1.41
CA LEU A 164 5.82 2.28 2.35
C LEU A 164 4.68 3.06 1.69
N SER A 165 4.91 3.61 0.50
CA SER A 165 3.90 4.37 -0.23
C SER A 165 2.70 3.52 -0.64
N ASN A 166 2.92 2.27 -1.05
CA ASN A 166 1.82 1.35 -1.37
C ASN A 166 1.07 0.87 -0.13
N ILE A 167 1.76 0.56 0.98
CA ILE A 167 1.11 0.25 2.26
C ILE A 167 0.23 1.42 2.70
N ASP A 168 0.77 2.64 2.74
CA ASP A 168 0.05 3.81 3.24
C ASP A 168 -1.16 4.15 2.37
N ARG A 169 -1.04 4.02 1.04
CA ARG A 169 -2.15 4.26 0.12
C ARG A 169 -3.25 3.21 0.24
N LEU A 170 -2.90 1.92 0.14
CA LEU A 170 -3.88 0.84 0.14
C LEU A 170 -4.53 0.65 1.52
N TRP A 171 -3.81 0.90 2.61
CA TRP A 171 -4.41 0.91 3.94
C TRP A 171 -5.49 2.00 4.07
N LYS A 172 -5.25 3.21 3.54
CA LYS A 172 -6.27 4.27 3.52
C LYS A 172 -7.50 3.88 2.71
N GLU A 173 -7.32 3.24 1.55
CA GLU A 173 -8.42 2.71 0.73
C GLU A 173 -9.19 1.61 1.47
N HIS A 174 -8.49 0.70 2.16
CA HIS A 174 -9.10 -0.35 2.97
C HIS A 174 -9.91 0.19 4.15
N LEU A 175 -9.41 1.22 4.85
CA LEU A 175 -10.16 1.90 5.91
C LEU A 175 -11.49 2.50 5.42
N GLN A 176 -11.54 2.96 4.17
CA GLN A 176 -12.79 3.41 3.55
C GLN A 176 -13.69 2.22 3.23
N ALA A 177 -13.14 1.17 2.62
CA ALA A 177 -13.89 -0.03 2.25
C ALA A 177 -14.53 -0.72 3.47
N ILE A 178 -13.77 -0.92 4.55
CA ILE A 178 -14.27 -1.59 5.76
C ILE A 178 -15.38 -0.78 6.46
N LYS A 179 -15.32 0.57 6.39
CA LYS A 179 -16.39 1.44 6.88
C LYS A 179 -17.69 1.24 6.08
N PHE A 180 -17.60 1.06 4.76
CA PHE A 180 -18.77 0.72 3.95
C PHE A 180 -19.33 -0.66 4.28
N VAL A 181 -18.47 -1.66 4.48
CA VAL A 181 -18.91 -3.00 4.92
C VAL A 181 -19.65 -2.92 6.25
N GLN A 182 -19.13 -2.19 7.23
CA GLN A 182 -19.78 -1.99 8.53
C GLN A 182 -21.20 -1.41 8.39
N GLN A 183 -21.41 -0.46 7.48
CA GLN A 183 -22.73 0.11 7.19
C GLN A 183 -23.63 -0.88 6.45
N ALA A 184 -23.09 -1.63 5.49
CA ALA A 184 -23.84 -2.58 4.66
C ALA A 184 -24.32 -3.79 5.45
N VAL A 185 -23.52 -4.35 6.36
CA VAL A 185 -23.91 -5.52 7.17
C VAL A 185 -25.09 -5.21 8.10
N GLY A 186 -25.20 -3.97 8.58
CA GLY A 186 -26.35 -3.51 9.35
C GLY A 186 -27.67 -3.63 8.58
N LEU A 187 -27.63 -3.42 7.26
CA LEU A 187 -28.77 -3.61 6.35
C LEU A 187 -28.99 -5.09 5.98
N ARG A 188 -28.01 -5.98 6.18
CA ARG A 188 -28.14 -7.42 5.90
C ARG A 188 -28.67 -8.24 7.07
N GLY A 189 -28.76 -7.64 8.28
CA GLY A 189 -29.41 -8.27 9.43
C GLY A 189 -30.86 -8.71 9.18
N TYR A 190 -31.52 -8.14 8.17
CA TYR A 190 -32.85 -8.57 7.70
C TYR A 190 -32.86 -9.98 7.06
N ALA A 191 -31.72 -10.51 6.65
CA ALA A 191 -31.58 -11.83 6.02
C ALA A 191 -31.26 -12.97 7.01
N GLN A 192 -31.52 -12.78 8.31
CA GLN A 192 -31.28 -13.77 9.39
C GLN A 192 -29.82 -14.22 9.54
N ARG A 193 -28.86 -13.45 9.02
CA ARG A 193 -27.43 -13.67 9.25
C ARG A 193 -26.91 -12.68 10.29
N ASP A 194 -25.99 -13.15 11.14
CA ASP A 194 -25.32 -12.31 12.13
C ASP A 194 -24.44 -11.26 11.43
N PRO A 195 -24.75 -9.95 11.57
CA PRO A 195 -23.99 -8.87 10.94
C PRO A 195 -22.51 -8.87 11.33
N LEU A 196 -22.16 -9.28 12.55
CA LEU A 196 -20.78 -9.30 13.02
C LEU A 196 -19.97 -10.38 12.30
N ILE A 197 -20.58 -11.55 12.05
CA ILE A 197 -19.93 -12.64 11.33
C ILE A 197 -19.67 -12.23 9.88
N GLU A 198 -20.67 -11.64 9.21
CA GLU A 198 -20.52 -11.15 7.84
C GLU A 198 -19.45 -10.05 7.75
N TYR A 199 -19.40 -9.12 8.72
CA TYR A 199 -18.36 -8.11 8.80
C TYR A 199 -16.96 -8.71 8.96
N LYS A 200 -16.81 -9.72 9.83
CA LYS A 200 -15.53 -10.42 10.01
C LYS A 200 -15.08 -11.11 8.72
N LEU A 201 -15.99 -11.81 8.03
CA LEU A 201 -15.68 -12.52 6.79
C LEU A 201 -15.33 -11.57 5.64
N GLU A 202 -16.17 -10.57 5.39
CA GLU A 202 -15.95 -9.61 4.30
C GLU A 202 -14.77 -8.69 4.60
N GLY A 203 -14.61 -8.25 5.85
CA GLY A 203 -13.45 -7.48 6.31
C GLY A 203 -12.13 -8.25 6.20
N TYR A 204 -12.13 -9.56 6.48
CA TYR A 204 -10.95 -10.41 6.28
C TYR A 204 -10.61 -10.59 4.80
N LYS A 205 -11.62 -10.80 3.94
CA LYS A 205 -11.42 -10.88 2.49
C LYS A 205 -10.79 -9.59 1.94
N LEU A 206 -11.37 -8.42 2.28
CA LEU A 206 -10.81 -7.13 1.88
C LEU A 206 -9.37 -6.95 2.35
N PHE A 207 -9.05 -7.42 3.56
CA PHE A 207 -7.71 -7.35 4.09
C PHE A 207 -6.71 -8.21 3.30
N LEU A 208 -7.08 -9.46 2.96
CA LEU A 208 -6.24 -10.33 2.14
C LEU A 208 -6.03 -9.76 0.73
N ASP A 209 -7.11 -9.24 0.12
CA ASP A 209 -7.07 -8.62 -1.20
C ASP A 209 -6.14 -7.39 -1.19
N MET A 210 -6.25 -6.53 -0.17
CA MET A 210 -5.34 -5.40 0.04
C MET A 210 -3.88 -5.86 0.18
N MET A 211 -3.61 -6.88 0.99
CA MET A 211 -2.25 -7.41 1.17
C MET A 211 -1.66 -7.95 -0.14
N ALA A 212 -2.45 -8.69 -0.93
CA ALA A 212 -2.03 -9.17 -2.24
C ALA A 212 -1.78 -7.99 -3.21
N GLN A 213 -2.65 -6.98 -3.17
CA GLN A 213 -2.51 -5.78 -3.99
C GLN A 213 -1.28 -4.95 -3.62
N ILE A 214 -0.90 -4.87 -2.33
CA ILE A 214 0.36 -4.24 -1.90
C ILE A 214 1.53 -4.92 -2.59
N ARG A 215 1.64 -6.26 -2.49
CA ARG A 215 2.75 -7.02 -3.10
C ARG A 215 2.83 -6.77 -4.60
N ARG A 216 1.70 -6.95 -5.31
CA ARG A 216 1.61 -6.77 -6.76
C ARG A 216 1.92 -5.33 -7.17
N ASN A 217 1.47 -4.31 -6.44
CA ASN A 217 1.78 -2.94 -6.81
C ASN A 217 3.25 -2.60 -6.57
N VAL A 218 3.85 -3.11 -5.50
CA VAL A 218 5.29 -2.92 -5.22
C VAL A 218 6.13 -3.52 -6.33
N ILE A 219 5.90 -4.79 -6.69
CA ILE A 219 6.68 -5.46 -7.73
C ILE A 219 6.51 -4.79 -9.09
N TYR A 220 5.28 -4.45 -9.46
CA TYR A 220 5.02 -3.71 -10.69
C TYR A 220 5.78 -2.37 -10.69
N SER A 221 5.71 -1.62 -9.58
CA SER A 221 6.40 -0.33 -9.45
C SER A 221 7.92 -0.49 -9.54
N ILE A 222 8.48 -1.56 -8.95
CA ILE A 222 9.91 -1.86 -9.02
C ILE A 222 10.34 -2.15 -10.45
N TYR A 223 9.61 -2.99 -11.19
CA TYR A 223 9.95 -3.29 -12.57
C TYR A 223 9.84 -2.05 -13.47
N GLN A 224 8.83 -1.21 -13.25
CA GLN A 224 8.65 0.03 -14.02
C GLN A 224 9.52 1.20 -13.55
N PHE A 225 10.21 1.08 -12.41
CA PHE A 225 11.00 2.16 -11.85
C PHE A 225 12.10 2.62 -12.80
N GLN A 226 12.06 3.89 -13.18
CA GLN A 226 13.10 4.56 -13.97
C GLN A 226 13.49 5.83 -13.23
N PRO A 227 14.68 5.89 -12.61
CA PRO A 227 15.05 7.07 -11.84
C PRO A 227 15.40 8.21 -12.78
N VAL A 228 14.80 9.37 -12.52
CA VAL A 228 15.12 10.61 -13.22
C VAL A 228 16.23 11.31 -12.43
N MET A 229 17.45 11.28 -12.96
CA MET A 229 18.58 11.99 -12.37
C MET A 229 18.33 13.49 -12.53
N VAL A 230 17.99 14.18 -11.44
CA VAL A 230 17.96 15.64 -11.43
C VAL A 230 19.41 16.10 -11.50
N GLN A 231 19.87 16.49 -12.70
CA GLN A 231 21.15 17.18 -12.84
C GLN A 231 21.07 18.44 -11.98
N ASN A 232 21.91 18.50 -10.94
CA ASN A 232 22.03 19.66 -10.07
C ASN A 232 22.25 20.92 -10.92
N GLN A 233 21.21 21.74 -11.07
CA GLN A 233 21.25 23.08 -11.70
C GLN A 233 22.23 24.05 -10.98
N GLN A 234 22.88 23.61 -9.90
CA GLN A 234 23.89 24.37 -9.18
C GLN A 234 25.20 24.56 -9.97
N GLN A 235 25.53 23.72 -10.97
CA GLN A 235 26.72 23.96 -11.80
C GLN A 235 26.51 25.06 -12.86
N SER A 236 25.27 25.26 -13.32
CA SER A 236 24.91 26.31 -14.29
C SER A 236 24.89 27.71 -13.66
N ALA A 237 24.51 27.82 -12.38
CA ALA A 237 24.51 29.08 -11.65
C ALA A 237 25.93 29.57 -11.31
N ASN A 238 26.85 28.65 -11.01
CA ASN A 238 28.24 28.97 -10.65
C ASN A 238 29.11 29.35 -11.86
N SER A 239 28.76 28.89 -13.07
CA SER A 239 29.43 29.27 -14.31
C SER A 239 29.02 30.69 -14.76
N GLN A 240 27.73 31.04 -14.64
CA GLN A 240 27.24 32.40 -14.91
C GLN A 240 27.77 33.45 -13.91
N GLN A 241 28.01 33.08 -12.65
CA GLN A 241 28.63 33.98 -11.65
C GLN A 241 30.14 34.19 -11.85
N LYS A 242 30.85 33.25 -12.48
CA LYS A 242 32.27 33.44 -12.85
C LYS A 242 32.43 34.32 -14.08
N GLU A 243 31.63 34.12 -15.12
CA GLU A 243 31.66 34.97 -16.34
C GLU A 243 31.26 36.44 -16.07
N SER A 244 30.35 36.68 -15.13
CA SER A 244 29.95 38.04 -14.73
C SER A 244 31.00 38.75 -13.88
N LYS A 245 31.84 38.02 -13.12
CA LYS A 245 32.98 38.59 -12.40
C LYS A 245 34.18 38.88 -13.31
N GLU A 246 34.44 38.05 -14.31
CA GLU A 246 35.51 38.31 -15.29
C GLU A 246 35.17 39.49 -16.22
N ARG A 247 33.92 39.62 -16.68
CA ARG A 247 33.48 40.78 -17.48
C ARG A 247 33.44 42.11 -16.72
N GLY A 248 33.37 42.08 -15.38
CA GLY A 248 33.39 43.29 -14.55
C GLY A 248 34.78 43.88 -14.31
N SER A 249 35.85 43.11 -14.58
CA SER A 249 37.24 43.52 -14.32
C SER A 249 37.88 44.29 -15.48
N ASP A 250 37.40 44.13 -16.72
CA ASP A 250 38.04 44.70 -17.92
C ASP A 250 37.54 46.10 -18.30
N ASN A 251 36.50 46.63 -17.63
CA ASN A 251 35.86 47.89 -18.02
C ASN A 251 36.34 49.15 -17.28
N ASN A 252 37.50 49.11 -16.61
CA ASN A 252 38.07 50.28 -15.94
C ASN A 252 39.42 50.71 -16.55
N ALA A 253 39.44 50.90 -17.87
CA ALA A 253 40.49 51.64 -18.57
C ALA A 253 39.90 52.94 -19.14
N ASN A 254 40.11 54.04 -18.40
CA ASN A 254 39.75 55.41 -18.74
C ASN A 254 40.29 55.86 -20.12
N PRO A 255 39.52 56.56 -20.96
CA PRO A 255 40.07 57.44 -21.98
C PRO A 255 39.85 58.91 -21.59
N VAL A 256 40.92 59.62 -21.26
CA VAL A 256 40.91 61.09 -21.10
C VAL A 256 41.14 61.75 -22.47
N ARG A 257 40.06 62.35 -22.99
CA ARG A 257 39.96 63.57 -23.81
C ARG A 257 41.12 63.94 -24.76
N ALA A 258 40.80 63.92 -26.05
CA ALA A 258 41.35 64.86 -27.03
C ALA A 258 40.18 65.52 -27.80
N ALA A 259 39.95 66.81 -27.57
CA ALA A 259 39.08 67.65 -28.39
C ALA A 259 39.73 69.03 -28.58
N GLN A 260 40.16 69.25 -29.83
CA GLN A 260 40.14 70.49 -30.61
C GLN A 260 40.95 71.71 -30.16
N ALA A 261 41.77 72.21 -31.08
CA ALA A 261 41.93 73.63 -31.32
C ALA A 261 42.05 73.88 -32.83
N SER A 262 41.14 74.71 -33.34
CA SER A 262 41.22 75.37 -34.64
C SER A 262 42.14 76.58 -34.55
N SER A 263 43.16 76.64 -35.41
CA SER A 263 43.73 77.81 -36.13
C SER A 263 45.13 77.47 -36.64
#